data_AF-A0A6A3MEU3-F1
#
_entry.id   AF-A0A6A3MEU3-F1
#
_cell.length_a   1.000
_cell.length_b   1.000
_cell.length_c   1.000
_cell.angle_alpha   90.00
_cell.angle_beta   90.00
_cell.angle_gamma   90.00
#
_symmetry.space_group_name_H-M   'P 1'
#
loop_
_entity.id
_entity.type
_entity.pdbx_description
1 polymer ?
#
loop_
_entity_poly.entity_id
_entity_poly.type
_entity_poly.pdbx_seq_one_letter_code
_entity_poly.pdbx_strand_id
1 'polypeptide(L)'
;MKIPTFVMTLVFTLAFTPTSATLSIPSANDTERAATVNATSYEIANVARQFLVGDTYYPLNPGPVRTIPSLYYTTLMSQVAAVSALENPNASAIDATLQALGPYKSLESFKAGYDALESAGLIDTPQAFDNSDENFGA
;
A
#
# COMPACT_ATOMS: atom_id res chain seq x y z
N MET A 1 -2.11 58.56 -8.39
CA MET A 1 -1.10 57.88 -9.22
C MET A 1 -1.12 56.40 -8.83
N LYS A 2 -1.69 55.52 -9.67
CA LYS A 2 -1.84 54.07 -9.38
C LYS A 2 -0.69 53.34 -10.08
N ILE A 3 0.16 52.66 -9.31
CA ILE A 3 1.23 51.80 -9.84
C ILE A 3 0.67 50.38 -9.91
N PRO A 4 0.59 49.73 -11.08
CA PRO A 4 0.18 48.33 -11.14
C PRO A 4 1.38 47.44 -10.81
N THR A 5 1.24 46.64 -9.76
CA THR A 5 2.22 45.63 -9.37
C THR A 5 2.03 44.40 -10.26
N PHE A 6 2.93 44.19 -11.21
CA PHE A 6 3.03 42.91 -11.93
C PHE A 6 3.74 41.89 -11.02
N VAL A 7 3.01 40.89 -10.53
CA VAL A 7 3.60 39.73 -9.86
C VAL A 7 4.06 38.76 -10.94
N MET A 8 5.35 38.80 -11.26
CA MET A 8 5.98 37.81 -12.13
C MET A 8 6.31 36.58 -11.27
N THR A 9 5.46 35.56 -11.32
CA THR A 9 5.72 34.30 -10.62
C THR A 9 6.82 33.53 -11.35
N LEU A 10 8.03 33.56 -10.78
CA LEU A 10 9.18 32.79 -11.24
C LEU A 10 8.93 31.31 -10.89
N VAL A 11 8.60 30.47 -11.88
CA VAL A 11 8.52 29.03 -11.70
C VAL A 11 9.95 28.47 -11.68
N PHE A 12 10.45 28.14 -10.49
CA PHE A 12 11.73 27.48 -10.31
C PHE A 12 11.55 25.98 -10.54
N THR A 13 11.70 25.53 -11.80
CA THR A 13 11.80 24.10 -12.11
C THR A 13 13.16 23.59 -11.62
N LEU A 14 13.19 22.89 -10.47
CA LEU A 14 14.33 22.05 -10.11
C LEU A 14 14.42 20.89 -11.11
N ALA A 15 15.22 21.07 -12.15
CA ALA A 15 15.65 19.97 -12.99
C ALA A 15 16.61 19.09 -12.17
N PHE A 16 16.09 17.97 -11.65
CA PHE A 16 16.92 16.90 -11.10
C PHE A 16 17.64 16.21 -12.27
N THR A 17 18.80 16.72 -12.66
CA THR A 17 19.73 15.97 -13.49
C THR A 17 20.43 14.95 -12.60
N PRO A 18 20.35 13.63 -12.87
CA PRO A 18 21.09 12.64 -12.12
C PRO A 18 22.58 12.82 -12.43
N THR A 19 23.30 13.52 -11.57
CA THR A 19 24.76 13.60 -11.65
C THR A 19 25.33 12.26 -11.18
N SER A 20 25.94 11.50 -12.09
CA SER A 20 26.77 10.35 -11.73
C SER A 20 27.96 10.86 -10.91
N ALA A 21 27.86 10.80 -9.58
CA ALA A 21 28.92 11.24 -8.70
C ALA A 21 30.11 10.27 -8.77
N THR A 22 31.28 10.75 -9.16
CA THR A 22 32.53 9.97 -9.11
C THR A 22 32.92 9.75 -7.65
N LEU A 23 33.11 8.49 -7.25
CA LEU A 23 33.54 8.15 -5.89
C LEU A 23 34.93 8.74 -5.61
N SER A 24 35.10 9.38 -4.45
CA SER A 24 36.36 10.04 -4.04
C SER A 24 36.61 9.86 -2.54
N ILE A 25 37.88 9.83 -2.16
CA ILE A 25 38.31 9.79 -0.75
C ILE A 25 38.19 11.21 -0.16
N PRO A 26 37.64 11.39 1.07
CA PRO A 26 37.50 12.70 1.68
C PRO A 26 38.86 13.39 1.94
N SER A 27 38.91 14.71 1.74
CA SER A 27 40.01 15.54 2.23
C SER A 27 39.66 16.13 3.60
N ALA A 28 40.66 16.53 4.39
CA ALA A 28 40.43 17.07 5.75
C ALA A 28 39.56 18.34 5.78
N ASN A 29 39.42 19.03 4.63
CA ASN A 29 38.66 20.29 4.50
C ASN A 29 37.34 20.11 3.75
N ASP A 30 36.87 18.88 3.52
CA ASP A 30 35.61 18.58 2.81
C ASP A 30 34.40 18.79 3.74
N THR A 31 34.06 20.07 3.97
CA THR A 31 33.01 20.50 4.90
C THR A 31 31.60 20.13 4.42
N GLU A 32 31.35 20.13 3.10
CA GLU A 32 30.05 19.75 2.52
C GLU A 32 29.76 18.26 2.72
N ARG A 33 30.76 17.41 2.50
CA ARG A 33 30.62 15.97 2.76
C ARG A 33 30.47 15.70 4.25
N ALA A 34 31.22 16.40 5.11
CA ALA A 34 31.08 16.28 6.56
C ALA A 34 29.66 16.69 7.04
N ALA A 35 29.11 17.78 6.50
CA ALA A 35 27.74 18.21 6.79
C ALA A 35 26.72 17.17 6.33
N THR A 36 26.91 16.58 5.15
CA THR A 36 26.03 15.52 4.61
C THR A 36 26.06 14.25 5.47
N VAL A 37 27.26 13.81 5.88
CA VAL A 37 27.41 12.66 6.79
C VAL A 37 26.73 12.94 8.13
N ASN A 38 26.91 14.14 8.68
CA ASN A 38 26.27 14.51 9.95
C ASN A 38 24.73 14.52 9.83
N ALA A 39 24.20 15.11 8.75
CA ALA A 39 22.76 15.15 8.49
C ALA A 39 22.14 13.76 8.31
N THR A 40 22.87 12.81 7.71
CA THR A 40 22.39 11.44 7.46
C THR A 40 22.76 10.44 8.58
N SER A 41 23.62 10.84 9.54
CA SER A 41 24.12 9.95 10.60
C SER A 41 23.02 9.38 11.51
N TYR A 42 21.91 10.11 11.66
CA TYR A 42 20.77 9.72 12.47
C TYR A 42 19.74 8.85 11.72
N GLU A 43 19.91 8.65 10.41
CA GLU A 43 19.02 7.80 9.61
C GLU A 43 19.20 6.31 9.93
N ILE A 44 20.35 5.91 10.50
CA ILE A 44 20.63 4.55 10.92
C ILE A 44 20.97 4.58 12.41
N ALA A 45 20.04 4.12 13.24
CA ALA A 45 20.24 4.03 14.68
C ALA A 45 20.28 2.57 15.12
N ASN A 46 21.14 2.27 16.10
CA ASN A 46 21.06 1.00 16.81
C ASN A 46 19.83 1.06 17.73
N VAL A 47 18.80 0.31 17.37
CA VAL A 47 17.59 0.18 18.19
C VAL A 47 17.60 -1.16 18.91
N ALA A 48 17.00 -1.20 20.10
CA ALA A 48 16.78 -2.45 20.82
C ALA A 48 15.85 -3.35 19.97
N ARG A 49 16.33 -4.54 19.63
CA ARG A 49 15.57 -5.51 18.84
C ARG A 49 15.05 -6.60 19.77
N GLN A 50 13.83 -7.05 19.48
CA GLN A 50 13.16 -8.09 20.26
C GLN A 50 12.63 -9.14 19.30
N PHE A 51 12.66 -10.40 19.69
CA PHE A 51 12.10 -11.53 18.94
C PHE A 51 10.99 -12.18 19.77
N LEU A 52 9.79 -12.31 19.18
CA LEU A 52 8.65 -12.90 19.86
C LEU A 52 8.63 -14.43 19.66
N VAL A 53 8.58 -15.19 20.76
CA VAL A 53 8.39 -16.64 20.75
C VAL A 53 7.19 -16.98 21.64
N GLY A 54 6.10 -17.45 21.03
CA GLY A 54 4.81 -17.55 21.72
C GLY A 54 4.39 -16.16 22.23
N ASP A 55 4.20 -16.03 23.54
CA ASP A 55 3.80 -14.78 24.20
C ASP A 55 4.96 -14.01 24.85
N THR A 56 6.21 -14.47 24.67
CA THR A 56 7.39 -13.88 25.34
C THR A 56 8.34 -13.21 24.34
N TYR A 57 8.71 -11.96 24.62
CA TYR A 57 9.72 -11.22 23.86
C TYR A 57 11.12 -11.46 24.41
N TYR A 58 12.04 -11.91 23.54
CA TYR A 58 13.44 -12.14 23.84
C TYR A 58 14.31 -11.01 23.30
N PRO A 59 15.22 -10.42 24.10
CA PRO A 59 16.11 -9.37 23.62
C PRO A 59 17.14 -9.92 22.65
N LEU A 60 17.32 -9.23 21.52
CA LEU A 60 18.40 -9.45 20.57
C LEU A 60 19.44 -8.34 20.72
N ASN A 61 20.67 -8.60 20.27
CA ASN A 61 21.69 -7.56 20.17
C ASN A 61 21.12 -6.36 19.38
N PRO A 62 21.22 -5.14 19.94
CA PRO A 62 20.83 -3.93 19.23
C PRO A 62 21.51 -3.91 17.87
N GLY A 63 20.81 -3.42 16.86
CA GLY A 63 21.37 -3.35 15.53
C GLY A 63 20.77 -2.24 14.70
N PRO A 64 21.43 -1.96 13.57
CA PRO A 64 21.08 -0.83 12.74
C PRO A 64 19.67 -1.02 12.20
N VAL A 65 18.79 -0.10 12.51
CA VAL A 65 17.48 0.05 11.89
C VAL A 65 17.44 1.42 11.24
N ARG A 66 17.00 1.46 9.99
CA ARG A 66 16.71 2.74 9.33
C ARG A 66 15.47 3.35 9.98
N THR A 67 15.59 4.57 10.48
CA THR A 67 14.46 5.36 11.01
C THR A 67 13.51 5.81 9.90
N ILE A 68 14.01 5.93 8.67
CA ILE A 68 13.21 6.18 7.47
C ILE A 68 12.75 4.82 6.91
N PRO A 69 11.44 4.60 6.67
CA PRO A 69 10.96 3.37 6.07
C PRO A 69 11.72 3.09 4.77
N SER A 70 12.26 1.88 4.64
CA SER A 70 12.95 1.48 3.42
C SER A 70 11.98 1.54 2.23
N LEU A 71 12.52 1.75 1.02
CA LEU A 71 11.77 1.62 -0.23
C LEU A 71 10.98 0.29 -0.31
N TYR A 72 11.53 -0.76 0.30
CA TYR A 72 10.86 -2.05 0.45
C TYR A 72 9.65 -1.97 1.39
N TYR A 73 9.80 -1.37 2.58
CA TYR A 73 8.70 -1.22 3.53
C TYR A 73 7.58 -0.33 2.97
N THR A 74 7.91 0.79 2.30
CA THR A 74 6.90 1.64 1.66
C THR A 74 6.15 0.90 0.56
N THR A 75 6.85 0.07 -0.22
CA THR A 75 6.23 -0.77 -1.26
C THR A 75 5.31 -1.82 -0.65
N LEU A 76 5.76 -2.52 0.40
CA LEU A 76 4.94 -3.49 1.12
C LEU A 76 3.67 -2.86 1.70
N MET A 77 3.78 -1.71 2.36
CA MET A 77 2.61 -1.02 2.91
C MET A 77 1.65 -0.56 1.82
N SER A 78 2.17 -0.10 0.67
CA SER A 78 1.33 0.22 -0.50
C SER A 78 0.60 -1.00 -1.05
N GLN A 79 1.26 -2.16 -1.09
CA GLN A 79 0.65 -3.41 -1.55
C GLN A 79 -0.42 -3.91 -0.56
N VAL A 80 -0.13 -3.88 0.74
CA VAL A 80 -1.09 -4.22 1.79
C VAL A 80 -2.34 -3.34 1.69
N ALA A 81 -2.17 -2.01 1.53
CA ALA A 81 -3.28 -1.10 1.35
C ALA A 81 -4.12 -1.42 0.10
N ALA A 82 -3.47 -1.76 -1.02
CA ALA A 82 -4.17 -2.17 -2.24
C ALA A 82 -4.96 -3.48 -2.07
N VAL A 83 -4.41 -4.47 -1.36
CA VAL A 83 -5.11 -5.74 -1.07
C VAL A 83 -6.26 -5.52 -0.10
N SER A 84 -6.05 -4.74 0.97
CA SER A 84 -7.12 -4.43 1.93
C SER A 84 -8.26 -3.62 1.29
N ALA A 85 -7.98 -2.81 0.27
CA ALA A 85 -9.04 -2.14 -0.50
C ALA A 85 -9.90 -3.10 -1.32
N LEU A 86 -9.44 -4.33 -1.59
CA LEU A 86 -10.21 -5.39 -2.24
C LEU A 86 -11.04 -6.22 -1.25
N GLU A 87 -10.85 -6.04 0.06
CA GLU A 87 -11.67 -6.74 1.05
C GLU A 87 -13.12 -6.24 0.96
N ASN A 88 -14.05 -7.17 0.75
CA ASN A 88 -15.47 -6.84 0.77
C ASN A 88 -15.94 -6.71 2.22
N PRO A 89 -16.36 -5.51 2.69
CA PRO A 89 -16.81 -5.31 4.07
C PRO A 89 -18.05 -6.15 4.41
N ASN A 90 -18.81 -6.58 3.39
CA ASN A 90 -20.00 -7.40 3.53
C ASN A 90 -19.70 -8.90 3.52
N ALA A 91 -18.44 -9.35 3.43
CA ALA A 91 -18.08 -10.76 3.27
C ALA A 91 -18.75 -11.69 4.31
N SER A 92 -18.78 -11.28 5.58
CA SER A 92 -19.43 -12.07 6.63
C SER A 92 -20.96 -12.10 6.50
N ALA A 93 -21.58 -11.00 6.06
CA ALA A 93 -23.02 -10.94 5.84
C ALA A 93 -23.43 -11.78 4.62
N ILE A 94 -22.58 -11.79 3.58
CA ILE A 94 -22.75 -12.63 2.39
C ILE A 94 -22.67 -14.11 2.78
N ASP A 95 -21.64 -14.52 3.52
CA ASP A 95 -21.49 -15.91 3.98
C ASP A 95 -22.69 -16.36 4.82
N ALA A 96 -23.11 -15.56 5.81
CA ALA A 96 -24.27 -15.87 6.64
C ALA A 96 -25.56 -16.03 5.81
N THR A 97 -25.78 -15.14 4.83
CA THR A 97 -26.94 -15.19 3.93
C THR A 97 -26.90 -16.44 3.05
N LEU A 98 -25.72 -16.77 2.50
CA LEU A 98 -25.54 -17.94 1.66
C LEU A 98 -25.74 -19.24 2.45
N GLN A 99 -25.29 -19.31 3.70
CA GLN A 99 -25.52 -20.46 4.57
C GLN A 99 -27.01 -20.63 4.92
N ALA A 100 -27.73 -19.53 5.16
CA ALA A 100 -29.14 -19.57 5.53
C ALA A 100 -30.06 -20.02 4.38
N LEU A 101 -29.70 -19.69 3.13
CA LEU A 101 -30.50 -19.99 1.93
C LEU A 101 -30.14 -21.33 1.28
N GLY A 102 -29.06 -21.99 1.73
CA GLY A 102 -28.69 -23.32 1.30
C GLY A 102 -29.67 -24.41 1.79
N PRO A 103 -29.60 -25.64 1.26
CA PRO A 103 -28.58 -26.13 0.33
C PRO A 103 -28.87 -25.81 -1.15
N TYR A 104 -27.82 -25.41 -1.89
CA TYR A 104 -27.87 -25.13 -3.33
C TYR A 104 -27.72 -26.41 -4.15
N LYS A 105 -28.84 -26.99 -4.60
CA LYS A 105 -28.87 -28.27 -5.33
C LYS A 105 -29.28 -28.14 -6.79
N SER A 106 -29.65 -26.94 -7.23
CA SER A 106 -30.00 -26.61 -8.61
C SER A 106 -29.53 -25.21 -8.98
N LEU A 107 -29.48 -24.93 -10.29
CA LEU A 107 -29.20 -23.58 -10.79
C LEU A 107 -30.22 -22.56 -10.26
N GLU A 108 -31.51 -22.90 -10.18
CA GLU A 108 -32.51 -21.97 -9.62
C GLU A 108 -32.27 -21.69 -8.14
N SER A 109 -31.92 -22.70 -7.34
CA SER A 109 -31.61 -22.48 -5.92
C SER A 109 -30.37 -21.60 -5.75
N PHE A 110 -29.37 -21.77 -6.62
CA PHE A 110 -28.16 -20.95 -6.63
C PHE A 110 -28.48 -19.51 -7.03
N LYS A 111 -29.32 -19.31 -8.06
CA LYS A 111 -29.81 -18.00 -8.49
C LYS A 111 -30.58 -17.29 -7.38
N ALA A 112 -31.50 -17.98 -6.70
CA ALA A 112 -32.27 -17.41 -5.60
C ALA A 112 -31.38 -16.91 -4.44
N GLY A 113 -30.25 -17.59 -4.18
CA GLY A 113 -29.25 -17.14 -3.22
C GLY A 113 -28.65 -15.78 -3.60
N TYR A 114 -28.26 -15.61 -4.87
CA TYR A 114 -27.69 -14.36 -5.37
C TYR A 114 -28.74 -13.24 -5.51
N ASP A 115 -29.96 -13.55 -5.96
CA ASP A 115 -31.06 -12.58 -6.03
C ASP A 115 -31.39 -12.02 -4.61
N ALA A 116 -31.25 -12.85 -3.57
CA ALA A 116 -31.42 -12.42 -2.17
C ALA A 116 -30.28 -11.53 -1.67
N LEU A 117 -29.04 -11.83 -2.07
CA LEU A 117 -27.88 -10.99 -1.76
C LEU A 117 -27.96 -9.62 -2.46
N GLU A 118 -28.45 -9.58 -3.70
CA GLU A 118 -28.70 -8.35 -4.46
C GLU A 118 -29.83 -7.55 -3.85
N SER A 119 -30.93 -8.20 -3.48
CA SER A 119 -32.06 -7.55 -2.79
C SER A 119 -31.65 -6.94 -1.44
N ALA A 120 -30.65 -7.52 -0.78
CA ALA A 120 -30.06 -6.99 0.46
C ALA A 120 -28.98 -5.91 0.21
N GLY A 121 -28.66 -5.59 -1.04
CA GLY A 121 -27.64 -4.61 -1.42
C GLY A 121 -26.22 -5.04 -1.07
N LEU A 122 -25.95 -6.35 -0.95
CA LEU A 122 -24.65 -6.86 -0.52
C LEU A 122 -23.68 -7.07 -1.68
N ILE A 123 -24.19 -7.56 -2.82
CA ILE A 123 -23.47 -7.73 -4.09
C ILE A 123 -24.45 -7.58 -5.26
N ASP A 124 -23.94 -7.22 -6.43
CA ASP A 124 -24.71 -7.30 -7.67
C ASP A 124 -24.85 -8.75 -8.15
N THR A 125 -25.95 -9.08 -8.82
CA THR A 125 -26.14 -10.43 -9.36
C THR A 125 -25.10 -10.75 -10.44
N PRO A 126 -24.33 -11.85 -10.31
CA PRO A 126 -23.32 -12.23 -11.30
C PRO A 126 -23.91 -12.49 -12.69
N GLN A 127 -23.18 -12.10 -13.73
CA GLN A 127 -23.55 -12.43 -15.12
C GLN A 127 -23.36 -13.92 -15.47
N ALA A 128 -22.82 -14.72 -14.56
CA ALA A 128 -22.64 -16.16 -14.73
C ALA A 128 -23.97 -16.95 -14.87
N PHE A 129 -25.13 -16.30 -14.67
CA PHE A 129 -26.45 -16.88 -14.95
C PHE A 129 -26.90 -16.73 -16.41
N ASP A 130 -26.17 -15.97 -17.22
CA ASP A 130 -26.35 -15.95 -18.66
C ASP A 130 -25.64 -17.18 -19.26
N ASN A 131 -26.43 -18.19 -19.61
CA ASN A 131 -25.98 -19.46 -20.20
C ASN A 131 -25.78 -19.37 -21.72
N SER A 132 -25.71 -18.17 -22.32
CA SER A 132 -25.41 -18.01 -23.73
C SER A 132 -23.96 -18.39 -24.05
N ASP A 133 -23.75 -19.00 -25.23
CA ASP A 133 -22.41 -19.31 -25.73
C ASP A 133 -21.61 -18.00 -25.97
N GLU A 134 -22.30 -16.91 -26.28
CA GLU A 134 -21.74 -15.56 -26.41
C GLU A 134 -21.12 -15.05 -25.10
N ASN A 135 -21.76 -15.29 -23.94
CA ASN A 135 -21.18 -14.94 -22.63
C ASN A 135 -20.01 -15.86 -22.24
N PHE A 136 -19.96 -17.09 -22.76
CA PHE A 136 -18.84 -18.01 -22.62
C PHE A 136 -17.65 -17.64 -23.54
N GLY A 137 -17.84 -16.71 -24.48
CA GLY A 137 -16.79 -16.18 -25.36
C GLY A 137 -16.58 -16.99 -26.65
N ALA A 138 -17.63 -17.65 -27.16
CA ALA A 138 -17.61 -18.36 -28.45
C ALA A 138 -17.66 -17.41 -29.66
#